data_AF-A0AAE4VBI5-F1
#
_entry.id   AF-A0AAE4VBI5-F1
#
_cell.length_a   1.000
_cell.length_b   1.000
_cell.length_c   1.000
_cell.angle_alpha   90.00
_cell.angle_beta   90.00
_cell.angle_gamma   90.00
#
_symmetry.space_group_name_H-M   'P 1'
#
loop_
_entity.id
_entity.type
_entity.pdbx_description
1 polymer ?
#
loop_
_entity_poly.entity_id
_entity_poly.type
_entity_poly.pdbx_seq_one_letter_code
_entity_poly.pdbx_strand_id
1 'polypeptide(L)'
;MSVVTASFAAGASPVERLEVLFDEVAELVGQRNAIDGRLVEIVAELDRDELCGATGARSIAALVAWKTGIAPRNAETVVAVARRLEQFPRCAQGMCEGRLSLDQVGVIAEHAADGSDEHYAELAASATVRQLRTAVKLAPRPEPETRPEPERFISRTEADEHITWRIRLPRLDAAKLDTALQAHHDALVTEWKRDHDINGEGEQAPPFPDLVDAFMSLIEAGWDTEAARRPHGLHTTVAVHLNVTDRIAALHLGPVLTEDDRRYLLCDATCEVWFERQGQPVGVGRATRTISRRLRRALEHRDRCCVVPGCGATRGLHAHHIVHWEDGGPTDLDNLVLVCPYHHRLHHRGGITITGPAHQLIVTDKTGKRLLGGSLARPPTTAPPDVPPCAGPTGERADWWWYQPFQPQPPPKVA
;
A
#
# COMPACT_ATOMS: atom_id res chain seq x y z
N MET A 1 -3.57 -17.48 31.85
CA MET A 1 -4.00 -18.42 30.80
C MET A 1 -3.13 -19.65 30.92
N SER A 2 -3.71 -20.78 31.30
CA SER A 2 -2.99 -22.05 31.34
C SER A 2 -2.84 -22.50 29.88
N VAL A 3 -1.61 -22.55 29.37
CA VAL A 3 -1.32 -23.19 28.08
C VAL A 3 -1.49 -24.69 28.33
N VAL A 4 -2.66 -25.23 27.95
CA VAL A 4 -2.86 -26.68 27.93
C VAL A 4 -2.15 -27.19 26.70
N THR A 5 -0.83 -27.35 26.77
CA THR A 5 -0.11 -28.17 25.81
C THR A 5 -0.72 -29.57 25.86
N ALA A 6 -1.14 -30.12 24.72
CA ALA A 6 -1.59 -31.51 24.61
C ALA A 6 -0.60 -32.42 25.34
N SER A 7 -1.00 -32.90 26.52
CA SER A 7 -0.16 -33.78 27.34
C SER A 7 -0.28 -35.17 26.75
N PHE A 8 0.71 -35.56 25.95
CA PHE A 8 0.74 -36.91 25.38
C PHE A 8 1.04 -37.91 26.49
N ALA A 9 0.21 -38.95 26.63
CA ALA A 9 0.47 -40.06 27.54
C ALA A 9 1.81 -40.74 27.17
N ALA A 10 2.59 -41.15 28.18
CA ALA A 10 3.83 -41.87 27.96
C ALA A 10 3.55 -43.20 27.25
N GLY A 11 3.99 -43.33 25.99
CA GLY A 11 3.81 -44.55 25.17
C GLY A 11 2.95 -44.39 23.92
N ALA A 12 2.34 -43.23 23.66
CA ALA A 12 1.55 -43.00 22.44
C ALA A 12 2.42 -43.10 21.17
N SER A 13 1.94 -43.85 20.18
CA SER A 13 2.57 -43.99 18.88
C SER A 13 2.57 -42.67 18.11
N PRO A 14 3.48 -42.47 17.13
CA PRO A 14 3.48 -41.28 16.29
C PRO A 14 2.15 -41.01 15.58
N VAL A 15 1.40 -42.05 15.23
CA VAL A 15 0.10 -41.94 14.54
C VAL A 15 -0.98 -41.42 15.49
N GLU A 16 -1.09 -42.00 16.69
CA GLU A 16 -2.05 -41.52 17.71
C GLU A 16 -1.76 -40.07 18.11
N ARG A 17 -0.48 -39.70 18.18
CA ARG A 17 -0.08 -38.30 18.44
C ARG A 17 -0.49 -37.37 17.30
N LEU A 18 -0.42 -37.84 16.05
CA LEU A 18 -0.82 -37.06 14.88
C LEU A 18 -2.34 -36.83 14.86
N GLU A 19 -3.13 -37.86 15.18
CA GLU A 19 -4.60 -37.77 15.25
C GLU A 19 -5.04 -36.72 16.28
N VAL A 20 -4.50 -36.78 17.50
CA VAL A 20 -4.80 -35.78 18.55
C VAL A 20 -4.42 -34.35 18.10
N LEU A 21 -3.28 -34.18 17.43
CA LEU A 21 -2.85 -32.89 16.92
C LEU A 21 -3.76 -32.40 15.77
N PHE A 22 -4.27 -33.29 14.94
CA PHE A 22 -5.21 -32.94 13.87
C PHE A 22 -6.57 -32.52 14.42
N ASP A 23 -7.06 -33.16 15.48
CA ASP A 23 -8.28 -32.75 16.17
C ASP A 23 -8.11 -31.33 16.77
N GLU A 24 -6.97 -31.07 17.42
CA GLU A 24 -6.66 -29.74 17.96
C GLU A 24 -6.54 -28.68 16.84
N VAL A 25 -5.90 -29.02 15.72
CA VAL A 25 -5.84 -28.15 14.54
C VAL A 25 -7.24 -27.86 13.99
N ALA A 26 -8.10 -28.88 13.89
CA ALA A 26 -9.47 -28.72 13.39
C ALA A 26 -10.30 -27.79 14.28
N GLU A 27 -10.21 -27.93 15.60
CA GLU A 27 -10.86 -27.04 16.57
C GLU A 27 -10.37 -25.58 16.41
N LEU A 28 -9.05 -25.37 16.42
CA LEU A 28 -8.46 -24.04 16.31
C LEU A 28 -8.76 -23.39 14.96
N VAL A 29 -8.78 -24.16 13.87
CA VAL A 29 -9.14 -23.66 12.54
C VAL A 29 -10.62 -23.27 12.50
N GLY A 30 -11.51 -24.05 13.12
CA GLY A 30 -12.93 -23.69 13.25
C GLY A 30 -13.11 -22.34 13.96
N GLN A 31 -12.47 -22.17 15.12
CA GLN A 31 -12.49 -20.92 15.86
C GLN A 31 -11.88 -19.75 15.06
N ARG A 32 -10.74 -19.98 14.37
CA ARG A 32 -10.09 -18.97 13.53
C ARG A 32 -11.01 -18.51 12.40
N ASN A 33 -11.64 -19.44 11.69
CA ASN A 33 -12.56 -19.13 10.60
C ASN A 33 -13.75 -18.30 11.09
N ALA A 34 -14.31 -18.63 12.26
CA ALA A 34 -15.39 -17.84 12.88
C ALA A 34 -14.93 -16.44 13.28
N ILE A 35 -13.70 -16.29 13.80
CA ILE A 35 -13.08 -14.99 14.10
C ILE A 35 -12.88 -14.17 12.82
N ASP A 36 -12.39 -14.79 11.75
CA ASP A 36 -12.25 -14.15 10.44
C ASP A 36 -13.62 -13.70 9.90
N GLY A 37 -14.67 -14.50 10.08
CA GLY A 37 -16.04 -14.12 9.75
C GLY A 37 -16.49 -12.87 10.49
N ARG A 38 -16.27 -12.82 11.81
CA ARG A 38 -16.58 -11.63 12.61
C ARG A 38 -15.75 -10.41 12.21
N LEU A 39 -14.47 -10.60 11.85
CA LEU A 39 -13.61 -9.52 11.36
C LEU A 39 -14.17 -8.95 10.04
N VAL A 40 -14.59 -9.81 9.12
CA VAL A 40 -15.19 -9.42 7.85
C VAL A 40 -16.49 -8.65 8.05
N GLU A 41 -17.36 -9.05 8.98
CA GLU A 41 -18.58 -8.30 9.33
C GLU A 41 -18.26 -6.87 9.83
N ILE A 42 -17.26 -6.74 10.71
CA ILE A 42 -16.81 -5.43 11.21
C ILE A 42 -16.27 -4.59 10.05
N VAL A 43 -15.50 -5.19 9.14
CA VAL A 43 -14.97 -4.48 7.96
C VAL A 43 -16.10 -4.04 7.02
N ALA A 44 -17.14 -4.85 6.86
CA ALA A 44 -18.31 -4.50 6.06
C ALA A 44 -19.08 -3.32 6.68
N GLU A 45 -19.22 -3.27 8.01
CA GLU A 45 -19.78 -2.12 8.73
C GLU A 45 -18.91 -0.87 8.53
N LEU A 46 -17.58 -0.99 8.68
CA LEU A 46 -16.65 0.11 8.46
C LEU A 46 -16.69 0.66 7.02
N ASP A 47 -16.91 -0.19 6.01
CA ASP A 47 -17.06 0.21 4.60
C ASP A 47 -18.40 0.88 4.35
N ARG A 48 -19.50 0.25 4.77
CA ARG A 48 -20.87 0.75 4.58
C ARG A 48 -21.08 2.12 5.22
N ASP A 49 -20.55 2.33 6.41
CA ASP A 49 -20.74 3.56 7.19
C ASP A 49 -19.62 4.60 6.93
N GLU A 50 -18.73 4.34 5.95
CA GLU A 50 -17.61 5.20 5.56
C GLU A 50 -16.66 5.61 6.71
N LEU A 51 -16.58 4.78 7.75
CA LEU A 51 -15.86 5.08 9.00
C LEU A 51 -14.34 5.11 8.85
N CYS A 52 -13.81 4.50 7.78
CA CYS A 52 -12.38 4.52 7.47
C CYS A 52 -11.80 5.94 7.43
N GLY A 53 -12.58 6.90 6.92
CA GLY A 53 -12.15 8.28 6.83
C GLY A 53 -11.79 8.89 8.19
N ALA A 54 -12.46 8.49 9.27
CA ALA A 54 -12.16 9.04 10.61
C ALA A 54 -10.77 8.65 11.12
N THR A 55 -10.12 7.64 10.54
CA THR A 55 -8.94 7.00 11.12
C THR A 55 -7.59 7.50 10.61
N GLY A 56 -7.53 8.13 9.44
CA GLY A 56 -6.22 8.33 8.78
C GLY A 56 -6.03 7.55 7.49
N ALA A 57 -6.69 6.41 7.37
CA ALA A 57 -6.38 5.46 6.31
C ALA A 57 -6.87 5.94 4.93
N ARG A 58 -6.06 5.66 3.90
CA ARG A 58 -6.34 6.08 2.51
C ARG A 58 -7.38 5.20 1.80
N SER A 59 -7.63 4.02 2.35
CA SER A 59 -8.61 3.05 1.89
C SER A 59 -8.89 2.08 3.04
N ILE A 60 -10.02 1.35 2.96
CA ILE A 60 -10.35 0.35 3.98
C ILE A 60 -9.35 -0.78 3.98
N ALA A 61 -8.85 -1.21 2.82
CA ALA A 61 -7.78 -2.20 2.76
C ALA A 61 -6.51 -1.73 3.49
N ALA A 62 -6.15 -0.45 3.36
CA ALA A 62 -5.02 0.12 4.11
C ALA A 62 -5.31 0.18 5.62
N LEU A 63 -6.55 0.48 6.02
CA LEU A 63 -6.97 0.45 7.42
C LEU A 63 -6.87 -0.96 8.00
N VAL A 64 -7.41 -1.95 7.30
CA VAL A 64 -7.40 -3.36 7.70
C VAL A 64 -5.96 -3.84 7.83
N ALA A 65 -5.12 -3.66 6.81
CA ALA A 65 -3.70 -4.05 6.86
C ALA A 65 -2.99 -3.43 8.07
N TRP A 66 -3.20 -2.14 8.34
CA TRP A 66 -2.60 -1.46 9.48
C TRP A 66 -3.11 -1.99 10.82
N LYS A 67 -4.42 -2.19 10.97
CA LYS A 67 -5.03 -2.57 12.27
C LYS A 67 -4.91 -4.04 12.61
N THR A 68 -4.82 -4.92 11.62
CA THR A 68 -4.71 -6.36 11.83
C THR A 68 -3.29 -6.89 11.64
N GLY A 69 -2.38 -6.09 11.06
CA GLY A 69 -0.99 -6.48 10.83
C GLY A 69 -0.80 -7.47 9.69
N ILE A 70 -1.82 -7.70 8.85
CA ILE A 70 -1.73 -8.59 7.69
C ILE A 70 -1.16 -7.86 6.47
N ALA A 71 -0.62 -8.63 5.52
CA ALA A 71 -0.11 -8.08 4.26
C ALA A 71 -1.23 -7.37 3.46
N PRO A 72 -0.90 -6.32 2.67
CA PRO A 72 -1.89 -5.58 1.88
C PRO A 72 -2.78 -6.46 1.02
N ARG A 73 -2.23 -7.52 0.42
CA ARG A 73 -2.98 -8.47 -0.40
C ARG A 73 -4.05 -9.22 0.41
N ASN A 74 -3.76 -9.62 1.65
CA ASN A 74 -4.73 -10.31 2.50
C ASN A 74 -5.81 -9.32 2.96
N ALA A 75 -5.45 -8.06 3.20
CA ALA A 75 -6.42 -7.01 3.53
C ALA A 75 -7.37 -6.72 2.35
N GLU A 76 -6.87 -6.75 1.11
CA GLU A 76 -7.72 -6.68 -0.08
C GLU A 76 -8.72 -7.84 -0.14
N THR A 77 -8.28 -9.06 0.17
CA THR A 77 -9.17 -10.23 0.25
C THR A 77 -10.25 -10.08 1.33
N VAL A 78 -9.89 -9.63 2.55
CA VAL A 78 -10.89 -9.31 3.61
C VAL A 78 -11.92 -8.31 3.12
N VAL A 79 -11.48 -7.23 2.46
CA VAL A 79 -12.36 -6.19 1.91
C VAL A 79 -13.23 -6.72 0.76
N ALA A 80 -12.69 -7.58 -0.09
CA ALA A 80 -13.45 -8.21 -1.17
C ALA A 80 -14.60 -9.07 -0.62
N VAL A 81 -14.34 -9.86 0.43
CA VAL A 81 -15.39 -10.63 1.11
C VAL A 81 -16.39 -9.70 1.79
N ALA A 82 -15.92 -8.69 2.53
CA ALA A 82 -16.78 -7.75 3.25
C ALA A 82 -17.78 -7.04 2.33
N ARG A 83 -17.32 -6.61 1.14
CA ARG A 83 -18.16 -5.95 0.13
C ARG A 83 -19.17 -6.86 -0.54
N ARG A 84 -18.92 -8.18 -0.52
CA ARG A 84 -19.78 -9.17 -1.16
C ARG A 84 -20.55 -10.06 -0.19
N LEU A 85 -20.62 -9.70 1.10
CA LEU A 85 -21.33 -10.48 2.12
C LEU A 85 -22.81 -10.72 1.75
N GLU A 86 -23.49 -9.69 1.24
CA GLU A 86 -24.91 -9.77 0.89
C GLU A 86 -25.15 -10.62 -0.37
N GLN A 87 -24.19 -10.68 -1.28
CA GLN A 87 -24.23 -11.51 -2.48
C GLN A 87 -23.85 -12.98 -2.20
N PHE A 88 -23.13 -13.26 -1.11
CA PHE A 88 -22.69 -14.61 -0.72
C PHE A 88 -23.03 -14.97 0.75
N PRO A 89 -24.32 -14.95 1.14
CA PRO A 89 -24.73 -15.18 2.52
C PRO A 89 -24.38 -16.60 3.03
N ARG A 90 -24.43 -17.65 2.20
CA ARG A 90 -24.10 -19.02 2.61
C ARG A 90 -22.61 -19.21 2.80
N CYS A 91 -21.77 -18.62 1.95
CA CYS A 91 -20.33 -18.62 2.18
C CYS A 91 -19.95 -17.83 3.44
N ALA A 92 -20.58 -16.68 3.66
CA ALA A 92 -20.40 -15.88 4.87
C ALA A 92 -20.82 -16.66 6.14
N GLN A 93 -21.98 -17.31 6.11
CA GLN A 93 -22.46 -18.17 7.19
C GLN A 93 -21.50 -19.34 7.44
N GLY A 94 -21.03 -20.01 6.38
CA GLY A 94 -20.05 -21.09 6.50
C GLY A 94 -18.75 -20.64 7.17
N MET A 95 -18.32 -19.39 6.94
CA MET A 95 -17.17 -18.83 7.64
C MET A 95 -17.48 -18.53 9.12
N CYS A 96 -18.63 -17.92 9.42
CA CYS A 96 -19.06 -17.64 10.80
C CYS A 96 -19.26 -18.91 11.65
N GLU A 97 -19.71 -20.00 11.03
CA GLU A 97 -19.85 -21.32 11.66
C GLU A 97 -18.53 -22.11 11.73
N GLY A 98 -17.41 -21.51 11.32
CA GLY A 98 -16.08 -22.13 11.36
C GLY A 98 -15.78 -23.13 10.24
N ARG A 99 -16.74 -23.38 9.34
CA ARG A 99 -16.65 -24.40 8.27
C ARG A 99 -15.79 -23.97 7.09
N LEU A 100 -15.80 -22.68 6.74
CA LEU A 100 -15.09 -22.13 5.57
C LEU A 100 -14.03 -21.12 6.01
N SER A 101 -12.85 -21.20 5.40
CA SER A 101 -11.78 -20.25 5.66
C SER A 101 -11.89 -18.96 4.84
N LEU A 102 -11.32 -17.88 5.36
CA LEU A 102 -11.22 -16.59 4.67
C LEU A 102 -10.61 -16.72 3.26
N ASP A 103 -9.62 -17.59 3.08
CA ASP A 103 -8.97 -17.81 1.78
C ASP A 103 -9.90 -18.48 0.76
N GLN A 104 -10.75 -19.41 1.20
CA GLN A 104 -11.75 -20.05 0.33
C GLN A 104 -12.83 -19.04 -0.09
N VAL A 105 -13.40 -18.35 0.90
CA VAL A 105 -14.44 -17.34 0.65
C VAL A 105 -13.88 -16.16 -0.15
N GLY A 106 -12.62 -15.78 0.08
CA GLY A 106 -11.90 -14.76 -0.67
C GLY A 106 -11.81 -15.06 -2.16
N VAL A 107 -11.49 -16.30 -2.54
CA VAL A 107 -11.49 -16.71 -3.96
C VAL A 107 -12.87 -16.56 -4.59
N ILE A 108 -13.91 -16.93 -3.86
CA ILE A 108 -15.31 -16.83 -4.31
C ILE A 108 -15.70 -15.35 -4.46
N ALA A 109 -15.50 -14.56 -3.42
CA ALA A 109 -15.80 -13.12 -3.42
C ALA A 109 -15.03 -12.35 -4.50
N GLU A 110 -13.77 -12.70 -4.80
CA GLU A 110 -13.00 -11.99 -5.82
C GLU A 110 -13.43 -12.33 -7.26
N HIS A 111 -13.95 -13.53 -7.53
CA HIS A 111 -14.03 -14.04 -8.90
C HIS A 111 -15.34 -14.73 -9.30
N ALA A 112 -16.16 -15.17 -8.34
CA ALA A 112 -17.40 -15.88 -8.63
C ALA A 112 -18.51 -14.93 -9.08
N ALA A 113 -19.40 -15.42 -9.95
CA ALA A 113 -20.54 -14.67 -10.46
C ALA A 113 -21.61 -14.44 -9.39
N ASP A 114 -22.43 -13.40 -9.54
CA ASP A 114 -23.57 -13.20 -8.65
C ASP A 114 -24.57 -14.36 -8.79
N GLY A 115 -25.19 -14.75 -7.68
CA GLY A 115 -26.11 -15.89 -7.61
C GLY A 115 -25.45 -17.27 -7.53
N SER A 116 -24.12 -17.35 -7.48
CA SER A 116 -23.37 -18.61 -7.38
C SER A 116 -23.05 -19.08 -5.95
N ASP A 117 -23.62 -18.41 -4.95
CA ASP A 117 -23.33 -18.63 -3.54
C ASP A 117 -23.58 -20.06 -3.07
N GLU A 118 -24.77 -20.62 -3.34
CA GLU A 118 -25.10 -22.00 -3.00
C GLU A 118 -24.12 -22.99 -3.62
N HIS A 119 -23.85 -22.84 -4.92
CA HIS A 119 -22.93 -23.70 -5.67
C HIS A 119 -21.52 -23.72 -5.08
N TYR A 120 -20.97 -22.54 -4.78
CA TYR A 120 -19.60 -22.47 -4.26
C TYR A 120 -19.51 -22.73 -2.75
N ALA A 121 -20.57 -22.50 -1.97
CA ALA A 121 -20.62 -22.87 -0.57
C ALA A 121 -20.57 -24.40 -0.40
N GLU A 122 -21.32 -25.15 -1.24
CA GLU A 122 -21.27 -26.61 -1.26
C GLU A 122 -19.89 -27.13 -1.67
N LEU A 123 -19.32 -26.58 -2.74
CA LEU A 123 -17.99 -26.99 -3.21
C LEU A 123 -16.90 -26.66 -2.19
N ALA A 124 -16.95 -25.49 -1.56
CA ALA A 124 -15.93 -25.06 -0.60
C ALA A 124 -15.88 -25.92 0.67
N ALA A 125 -16.96 -26.62 1.01
CA ALA A 125 -16.98 -27.53 2.15
C ALA A 125 -16.01 -28.72 2.00
N SER A 126 -15.62 -29.09 0.78
CA SER A 126 -14.70 -30.20 0.51
C SER A 126 -13.49 -29.82 -0.35
N ALA A 127 -13.54 -28.67 -1.04
CA ALA A 127 -12.51 -28.26 -1.99
C ALA A 127 -11.40 -27.40 -1.37
N THR A 128 -10.16 -27.68 -1.79
CA THR A 128 -9.02 -26.80 -1.54
C THR A 128 -9.16 -25.46 -2.27
N VAL A 129 -8.47 -24.42 -1.79
CA VAL A 129 -8.41 -23.09 -2.45
C VAL A 129 -7.97 -23.20 -3.92
N ARG A 130 -7.05 -24.13 -4.25
CA ARG A 130 -6.61 -24.38 -5.63
C ARG A 130 -7.73 -24.95 -6.50
N GLN A 131 -8.52 -25.87 -5.96
CA GLN A 131 -9.69 -26.42 -6.65
C GLN A 131 -10.74 -25.33 -6.83
N LEU A 132 -11.06 -24.53 -5.81
CA LEU A 132 -11.99 -23.40 -5.94
C LEU A 132 -11.55 -22.42 -7.05
N ARG A 133 -10.26 -22.03 -7.09
CA ARG A 133 -9.73 -21.19 -8.18
C ARG A 133 -9.90 -21.80 -9.56
N THR A 134 -9.87 -23.12 -9.67
CA THR A 134 -10.07 -23.84 -10.94
C THR A 134 -11.54 -23.86 -11.30
N ALA A 135 -12.40 -24.20 -10.34
CA ALA A 135 -13.86 -24.24 -10.47
C ALA A 135 -14.44 -22.89 -10.91
N VAL A 136 -13.98 -21.78 -10.33
CA VAL A 136 -14.42 -20.43 -10.71
C VAL A 136 -13.95 -20.04 -12.12
N LYS A 137 -12.79 -20.52 -12.58
CA LYS A 137 -12.32 -20.28 -13.96
C LYS A 137 -13.15 -21.02 -15.01
N LEU A 138 -13.76 -22.15 -14.65
CA LEU A 138 -14.58 -22.95 -15.56
C LEU A 138 -16.00 -22.38 -15.72
N ALA A 139 -16.45 -21.50 -14.82
CA ALA A 139 -17.74 -20.84 -14.96
C ALA A 139 -17.74 -19.90 -16.18
N PRO A 140 -18.82 -19.85 -16.97
CA PRO A 140 -18.95 -18.90 -18.08
C PRO A 140 -18.82 -17.49 -17.52
N ARG A 141 -17.85 -16.73 -18.02
CA ARG A 141 -17.74 -15.32 -17.68
C ARG A 141 -18.74 -14.55 -18.55
N PRO A 142 -19.66 -13.76 -17.98
CA PRO A 142 -20.37 -12.79 -18.80
C PRO A 142 -19.31 -11.92 -19.49
N GLU A 143 -19.39 -11.80 -20.81
CA GLU A 143 -18.55 -10.84 -21.53
C GLU A 143 -18.90 -9.46 -20.96
N PRO A 144 -17.94 -8.76 -20.32
CA PRO A 144 -18.25 -7.45 -19.79
C PRO A 144 -18.60 -6.53 -20.97
N GLU A 145 -19.75 -5.87 -20.92
CA GLU A 145 -20.21 -4.91 -21.95
C GLU A 145 -19.14 -3.85 -22.27
N THR A 146 -18.29 -3.55 -21.28
CA THR A 146 -17.09 -2.75 -21.41
C THR A 146 -15.91 -3.48 -20.79
N ARG A 147 -14.93 -3.89 -21.61
CA ARG A 147 -13.64 -4.35 -21.11
C ARG A 147 -12.98 -3.15 -20.40
N PRO A 148 -12.73 -3.21 -19.08
CA PRO A 148 -12.12 -2.09 -18.37
C PRO A 148 -10.82 -1.70 -19.05
N GLU A 149 -10.56 -0.39 -19.17
CA GLU A 149 -9.30 0.10 -19.73
C GLU A 149 -8.12 -0.60 -19.03
N PRO A 150 -7.10 -1.06 -19.77
CA PRO A 150 -5.95 -1.72 -19.18
C PRO A 150 -5.33 -0.81 -18.11
N GLU A 151 -5.35 -1.28 -16.87
CA GLU A 151 -4.86 -0.52 -15.73
C GLU A 151 -3.40 -0.09 -15.95
N ARG A 152 -3.18 1.21 -15.95
CA ARG A 152 -1.84 1.80 -15.87
C ARG A 152 -1.43 1.89 -14.41
N PHE A 153 -0.24 1.44 -14.08
CA PHE A 153 0.33 1.69 -12.76
C PHE A 153 1.84 1.86 -12.83
N ILE A 154 2.37 2.58 -11.85
CA ILE A 154 3.79 2.69 -11.57
C ILE A 154 3.98 2.44 -10.07
N SER A 155 4.76 1.43 -9.72
CA SER A 155 5.14 1.14 -8.33
C SER A 155 6.64 1.37 -8.14
N ARG A 156 7.01 1.72 -6.90
CA ARG A 156 8.40 1.89 -6.45
C ARG A 156 8.60 0.98 -5.26
N THR A 157 9.63 0.15 -5.30
CA THR A 157 10.08 -0.69 -4.18
C THR A 157 11.49 -0.27 -3.80
N GLU A 158 11.74 -0.17 -2.50
CA GLU A 158 13.04 0.23 -1.95
C GLU A 158 13.71 -1.00 -1.33
N ALA A 159 14.97 -1.22 -1.69
CA ALA A 159 15.88 -2.18 -1.07
C ALA A 159 17.15 -1.42 -0.65
N ASP A 160 17.95 -1.99 0.26
CA ASP A 160 19.04 -1.28 0.93
C ASP A 160 20.04 -0.58 -0.02
N GLU A 161 20.27 -1.12 -1.22
CA GLU A 161 21.22 -0.57 -2.21
C GLU A 161 20.57 -0.04 -3.49
N HIS A 162 19.28 -0.25 -3.72
CA HIS A 162 18.64 0.13 -4.98
C HIS A 162 17.14 0.40 -4.87
N ILE A 163 16.64 1.24 -5.77
CA ILE A 163 15.23 1.57 -5.91
C ILE A 163 14.72 0.96 -7.22
N THR A 164 13.76 0.04 -7.12
CA THR A 164 13.16 -0.61 -8.29
C THR A 164 11.83 0.04 -8.65
N TRP A 165 11.72 0.50 -9.89
CA TRP A 165 10.47 0.98 -10.47
C TRP A 165 9.83 -0.09 -11.35
N ARG A 166 8.52 -0.32 -11.22
CA ARG A 166 7.76 -1.22 -12.09
C ARG A 166 6.61 -0.45 -12.73
N ILE A 167 6.58 -0.44 -14.06
CA ILE A 167 5.56 0.27 -14.84
C ILE A 167 4.75 -0.74 -15.63
N ARG A 168 3.42 -0.58 -15.65
CA ARG A 168 2.50 -1.26 -16.58
C ARG A 168 1.78 -0.21 -17.41
N LEU A 169 1.89 -0.35 -18.73
CA LEU A 169 1.27 0.54 -19.70
C LEU A 169 0.36 -0.24 -20.67
N PRO A 170 -0.70 0.40 -21.20
CA PRO A 170 -1.39 -0.09 -22.38
C PRO A 170 -0.41 -0.23 -23.56
N ARG A 171 -0.68 -1.17 -24.48
CA ARG A 171 0.23 -1.48 -25.60
C ARG A 171 0.64 -0.26 -26.43
N LEU A 172 -0.29 0.67 -26.66
CA LEU A 172 -0.03 1.88 -27.45
C LEU A 172 0.93 2.85 -26.73
N ASP A 173 0.84 2.97 -25.41
CA ASP A 173 1.74 3.83 -24.64
C ASP A 173 3.09 3.14 -24.40
N ALA A 174 3.10 1.82 -24.23
CA ALA A 174 4.33 1.03 -24.18
C ALA A 174 5.16 1.20 -25.47
N ALA A 175 4.53 1.13 -26.64
CA ALA A 175 5.22 1.32 -27.92
C ALA A 175 5.88 2.70 -28.05
N LYS A 176 5.29 3.76 -27.47
CA LYS A 176 5.91 5.10 -27.43
C LYS A 176 7.16 5.10 -26.56
N LEU A 177 7.10 4.48 -25.38
CA LEU A 177 8.23 4.36 -24.47
C LEU A 177 9.36 3.54 -25.11
N ASP A 178 9.04 2.40 -25.72
CA ASP A 178 10.01 1.54 -26.39
C ASP A 178 10.74 2.29 -27.52
N THR A 179 9.99 3.03 -28.34
CA THR A 179 10.57 3.82 -29.44
C THR A 179 11.48 4.94 -28.92
N ALA A 180 11.07 5.62 -27.85
CA ALA A 180 11.89 6.68 -27.24
C ALA A 180 13.18 6.13 -26.62
N LEU A 181 13.09 5.01 -25.90
CA LEU A 181 14.25 4.31 -25.33
C LEU A 181 15.24 3.89 -26.41
N GLN A 182 14.75 3.26 -27.48
CA GLN A 182 15.62 2.82 -28.57
C GLN A 182 16.34 4.00 -29.23
N ALA A 183 15.64 5.11 -29.47
CA ALA A 183 16.23 6.29 -30.08
C ALA A 183 17.36 6.89 -29.24
N HIS A 184 17.18 6.97 -27.91
CA HIS A 184 18.24 7.41 -26.99
C HIS A 184 19.40 6.42 -26.91
N HIS A 185 19.11 5.11 -26.92
CA HIS A 185 20.14 4.08 -26.94
C HIS A 185 21.02 4.18 -28.19
N ASP A 186 20.40 4.29 -29.37
CA ASP A 186 21.12 4.41 -30.65
C ASP A 186 22.00 5.66 -30.71
N ALA A 187 21.54 6.76 -30.11
CA ALA A 187 22.29 8.01 -30.01
C ALA A 187 23.54 7.84 -29.14
N LEU A 188 23.40 7.27 -27.94
CA LEU A 188 24.51 7.00 -27.02
C LEU A 188 25.52 6.02 -27.64
N VAL A 189 25.05 4.97 -28.31
CA VAL A 189 25.92 4.02 -29.02
C VAL A 189 26.71 4.72 -30.13
N THR A 190 26.08 5.64 -30.86
CA THR A 190 26.75 6.40 -31.92
C THR A 190 27.81 7.34 -31.37
N GLU A 191 27.53 8.02 -30.25
CA GLU A 191 28.49 8.87 -29.55
C GLU A 191 29.66 8.07 -29.00
N TRP A 192 29.38 6.98 -28.27
CA TRP A 192 30.40 6.09 -27.75
C TRP A 192 31.33 5.58 -28.86
N LYS A 193 30.77 5.12 -30.00
CA LYS A 193 31.58 4.69 -31.16
C LYS A 193 32.43 5.83 -31.71
N ARG A 194 31.87 7.02 -31.89
CA ARG A 194 32.60 8.19 -32.41
C ARG A 194 33.81 8.55 -31.54
N ASP A 195 33.62 8.54 -30.23
CA ASP A 195 34.64 8.97 -29.27
C ASP A 195 35.75 7.92 -29.08
N HIS A 196 35.45 6.64 -29.38
CA HIS A 196 36.36 5.52 -29.18
C HIS A 196 36.90 4.89 -30.48
N ASP A 197 36.43 5.32 -31.65
CA ASP A 197 36.94 4.88 -32.97
C ASP A 197 38.24 5.61 -33.39
N ILE A 198 38.68 6.67 -32.69
CA ILE A 198 39.78 7.54 -33.18
C ILE A 198 41.17 7.21 -32.60
N ASN A 199 41.33 6.51 -31.46
CA ASN A 199 42.67 6.05 -31.02
C ASN A 199 42.59 4.85 -30.06
N GLY A 200 43.14 3.71 -30.52
CA GLY A 200 43.73 2.59 -29.78
C GLY A 200 43.26 2.27 -28.36
N GLU A 201 42.78 1.04 -28.18
CA GLU A 201 42.76 0.22 -26.97
C GLU A 201 43.52 0.81 -25.76
N GLY A 202 42.81 1.57 -24.93
CA GLY A 202 43.21 1.88 -23.56
C GLY A 202 42.40 1.05 -22.59
N GLU A 203 43.03 0.47 -21.56
CA GLU A 203 42.42 -0.35 -20.49
C GLU A 203 41.34 0.38 -19.63
N GLN A 204 40.89 1.57 -20.03
CA GLN A 204 39.93 2.42 -19.31
C GLN A 204 38.79 2.94 -20.22
N ALA A 205 38.26 2.09 -21.11
CA ALA A 205 37.06 2.45 -21.86
C ALA A 205 35.82 2.40 -20.94
N PRO A 206 34.94 3.43 -20.96
CA PRO A 206 33.66 3.38 -20.25
C PRO A 206 32.78 2.25 -20.78
N PRO A 207 31.91 1.67 -19.94
CA PRO A 207 31.04 0.56 -20.34
C PRO A 207 30.18 0.93 -21.55
N PHE A 208 29.89 -0.07 -22.38
CA PHE A 208 29.03 0.12 -23.54
C PHE A 208 27.61 0.51 -23.09
N PRO A 209 26.97 1.53 -23.70
CA PRO A 209 25.68 2.03 -23.25
C PRO A 209 24.59 0.95 -23.24
N ASP A 210 23.81 0.90 -22.18
CA ASP A 210 22.69 -0.03 -22.03
C ASP A 210 21.32 0.69 -22.05
N LEU A 211 20.24 -0.08 -21.85
CA LEU A 211 18.89 0.47 -21.84
C LEU A 211 18.60 1.34 -20.59
N VAL A 212 19.34 1.17 -19.51
CA VAL A 212 19.26 2.04 -18.33
C VAL A 212 19.88 3.39 -18.67
N ASP A 213 21.03 3.42 -19.33
CA ASP A 213 21.66 4.66 -19.82
C ASP A 213 20.73 5.39 -20.79
N ALA A 214 20.10 4.66 -21.71
CA ALA A 214 19.11 5.22 -22.64
C ALA A 214 17.89 5.80 -21.91
N PHE A 215 17.42 5.13 -20.85
CA PHE A 215 16.33 5.63 -20.02
C PHE A 215 16.72 6.90 -19.25
N MET A 216 17.93 6.96 -18.70
CA MET A 216 18.44 8.14 -18.01
C MET A 216 18.64 9.32 -18.96
N SER A 217 19.20 9.07 -20.15
CA SER A 217 19.32 10.07 -21.23
C SER A 217 17.96 10.62 -21.67
N LEU A 218 16.93 9.77 -21.77
CA LEU A 218 15.56 10.20 -22.07
C LEU A 218 15.00 11.11 -20.98
N ILE A 219 15.26 10.80 -19.70
CA ILE A 219 14.87 11.65 -18.56
C ILE A 219 15.59 12.99 -18.62
N GLU A 220 16.90 12.99 -18.85
CA GLU A 220 17.74 14.20 -18.94
C GLU A 220 17.33 15.09 -20.11
N ALA A 221 17.07 14.54 -21.29
CA ALA A 221 16.59 15.34 -22.42
C ALA A 221 15.21 15.96 -22.16
N GLY A 222 14.31 15.20 -21.52
CA GLY A 222 13.02 15.72 -21.08
C GLY A 222 13.18 16.83 -20.04
N TRP A 223 14.14 16.66 -19.14
CA TRP A 223 14.52 17.62 -18.10
C TRP A 223 15.05 18.92 -18.68
N ASP A 224 16.03 18.85 -19.57
CA ASP A 224 16.65 20.01 -20.22
C ASP A 224 15.65 20.80 -21.05
N THR A 225 14.74 20.10 -21.73
CA THR A 225 13.68 20.74 -22.51
C THR A 225 12.69 21.50 -21.61
N GLU A 226 12.40 21.01 -20.40
CA GLU A 226 11.57 21.74 -19.43
C GLU A 226 12.34 22.88 -18.78
N ALA A 227 13.63 22.67 -18.46
CA ALA A 227 14.52 23.69 -17.91
C ALA A 227 14.66 24.89 -18.85
N ALA A 228 14.82 24.64 -20.16
CA ALA A 228 14.86 25.66 -21.20
C ALA A 228 13.51 26.37 -21.38
N ARG A 229 12.38 25.66 -21.26
CA ARG A 229 11.04 26.25 -21.37
C ARG A 229 10.65 27.12 -20.19
N ARG A 230 11.21 26.86 -19.00
CA ARG A 230 10.87 27.59 -17.76
C ARG A 230 12.12 27.91 -16.93
N PRO A 231 12.96 28.87 -17.33
CA PRO A 231 14.21 29.19 -16.63
C PRO A 231 14.01 29.62 -15.17
N HIS A 232 12.82 30.06 -14.77
CA HIS A 232 12.46 30.42 -13.38
C HIS A 232 11.35 29.55 -12.77
N GLY A 233 10.95 28.46 -13.45
CA GLY A 233 10.01 27.47 -12.95
C GLY A 233 10.58 26.66 -11.79
N LEU A 234 9.73 25.93 -11.08
CA LEU A 234 10.15 24.95 -10.06
C LEU A 234 11.02 23.86 -10.69
N HIS A 235 12.33 24.07 -10.70
CA HIS A 235 13.30 23.04 -11.03
C HIS A 235 13.38 22.07 -9.86
N THR A 236 12.94 20.84 -10.06
CA THR A 236 13.04 19.73 -9.07
C THR A 236 14.51 19.33 -8.87
N THR A 237 15.27 20.12 -8.12
CA THR A 237 16.58 19.72 -7.62
C THR A 237 16.44 18.38 -6.90
N VAL A 238 17.31 17.41 -7.17
CA VAL A 238 17.51 16.28 -6.25
C VAL A 238 18.00 16.88 -4.94
N ALA A 239 17.10 17.04 -3.99
CA ALA A 239 17.42 17.62 -2.69
C ALA A 239 18.06 16.52 -1.84
N VAL A 240 19.29 16.75 -1.40
CA VAL A 240 20.03 15.85 -0.51
C VAL A 240 20.13 16.52 0.85
N HIS A 241 19.80 15.80 1.91
CA HIS A 241 20.01 16.24 3.29
C HIS A 241 21.36 15.71 3.75
N LEU A 242 22.34 16.61 3.86
CA LEU A 242 23.68 16.28 4.35
C LEU A 242 23.81 16.70 5.82
N ASN A 243 24.13 15.74 6.69
CA ASN A 243 24.66 16.03 8.01
C ASN A 243 26.18 16.10 7.92
N VAL A 244 26.73 17.30 8.09
CA VAL A 244 28.17 17.57 7.93
C VAL A 244 28.99 16.94 9.07
N THR A 245 28.43 16.84 10.28
CA THR A 245 29.10 16.27 11.45
C THR A 245 29.22 14.76 11.33
N ASP A 246 28.10 14.10 11.02
CA ASP A 246 28.01 12.64 10.98
C ASP A 246 28.41 12.06 9.62
N ARG A 247 28.63 12.93 8.61
CA ARG A 247 28.95 12.57 7.22
C ARG A 247 27.92 11.65 6.56
N ILE A 248 26.66 11.75 6.98
CA ILE A 248 25.54 11.00 6.42
C ILE A 248 24.78 11.91 5.45
N ALA A 249 24.45 11.40 4.28
CA ALA A 249 23.56 12.07 3.34
C ALA A 249 22.37 11.18 2.99
N ALA A 250 21.20 11.76 2.79
CA ALA A 250 20.02 11.03 2.33
C ALA A 250 19.27 11.82 1.27
N LEU A 251 18.67 11.11 0.30
CA LEU A 251 17.74 11.74 -0.64
C LEU A 251 16.54 12.30 0.11
N HIS A 252 16.01 13.45 -0.33
CA HIS A 252 14.80 14.02 0.27
C HIS A 252 13.63 13.04 0.13
N LEU A 253 13.12 12.56 1.26
CA LEU A 253 12.10 11.50 1.35
C LEU A 253 12.55 10.14 0.78
N GLY A 254 13.85 9.87 0.74
CA GLY A 254 14.44 8.63 0.22
C GLY A 254 15.50 8.03 1.15
N PRO A 255 16.21 6.98 0.68
CA PRO A 255 17.18 6.25 1.48
C PRO A 255 18.42 7.09 1.80
N VAL A 256 19.17 6.62 2.79
CA VAL A 256 20.54 7.08 3.05
C VAL A 256 21.40 6.70 1.85
N LEU A 257 22.20 7.65 1.39
CA LEU A 257 23.14 7.45 0.29
C LEU A 257 24.34 6.64 0.77
N THR A 258 24.88 5.83 -0.12
CA THR A 258 26.19 5.21 0.09
C THR A 258 27.27 6.29 0.19
N GLU A 259 28.42 5.95 0.77
CA GLU A 259 29.55 6.89 0.86
C GLU A 259 30.00 7.36 -0.53
N ASP A 260 29.98 6.48 -1.53
CA ASP A 260 30.39 6.79 -2.90
C ASP A 260 29.38 7.70 -3.61
N ASP A 261 28.07 7.42 -3.49
CA ASP A 261 27.01 8.30 -4.04
C ASP A 261 27.03 9.68 -3.38
N ARG A 262 27.24 9.72 -2.07
CA ARG A 262 27.36 10.97 -1.30
C ARG A 262 28.56 11.78 -1.80
N ARG A 263 29.72 11.16 -2.00
CA ARG A 263 30.92 11.86 -2.48
C ARG A 263 30.74 12.35 -3.92
N TYR A 264 30.18 11.52 -4.79
CA TYR A 264 29.90 11.85 -6.19
C TYR A 264 28.97 13.07 -6.28
N LEU A 265 27.84 13.07 -5.55
CA LEU A 265 26.90 14.19 -5.57
C LEU A 265 27.48 15.49 -5.00
N LEU A 266 28.40 15.42 -4.04
CA LEU A 266 29.04 16.61 -3.46
C LEU A 266 30.10 17.27 -4.36
N CYS A 267 30.51 16.62 -5.45
CA CYS A 267 31.49 17.19 -6.37
C CYS A 267 30.93 18.39 -7.16
N ASP A 268 29.64 18.37 -7.49
CA ASP A 268 29.01 19.38 -8.38
C ASP A 268 27.62 19.86 -7.91
N ALA A 269 27.25 19.56 -6.66
CA ALA A 269 25.97 20.00 -6.09
C ALA A 269 25.93 21.50 -5.82
N THR A 270 24.84 22.14 -6.21
CA THR A 270 24.49 23.50 -5.77
C THR A 270 23.81 23.45 -4.39
N CYS A 271 24.41 24.10 -3.39
CA CYS A 271 23.92 24.09 -2.02
C CYS A 271 23.12 25.36 -1.67
N GLU A 272 21.91 25.20 -1.13
CA GLU A 272 21.18 26.28 -0.46
C GLU A 272 21.52 26.27 1.04
N VAL A 273 22.12 27.36 1.56
CA VAL A 273 22.55 27.45 2.97
C VAL A 273 21.37 27.78 3.90
N TRP A 274 21.27 27.02 4.99
CA TRP A 274 20.25 27.21 6.01
C TRP A 274 20.81 28.00 7.20
N PHE A 275 20.06 29.02 7.65
CA PHE A 275 20.35 29.69 8.91
C PHE A 275 19.39 29.13 9.95
N GLU A 276 19.97 28.58 11.01
CA GLU A 276 19.25 27.98 12.11
C GLU A 276 19.51 28.77 13.39
N ARG A 277 18.49 28.91 14.24
CA ARG A 277 18.66 29.35 15.63
C ARG A 277 18.29 28.17 16.52
N GLN A 278 19.26 27.64 17.26
CA GLN A 278 19.09 26.45 18.13
C GLN A 278 18.55 25.21 17.38
N GLY A 279 19.00 24.98 16.14
CA GLY A 279 18.60 23.81 15.34
C GLY A 279 17.24 23.93 14.64
N GLN A 280 16.61 25.11 14.66
CA GLN A 280 15.37 25.39 13.94
C GLN A 280 15.61 26.34 12.76
N PRO A 281 15.23 25.95 11.52
CA PRO A 281 15.24 26.84 10.37
C PRO A 281 14.42 28.11 10.61
N VAL A 282 15.03 29.27 10.36
CA VAL A 282 14.33 30.56 10.51
C VAL A 282 13.30 30.73 9.37
N GLY A 283 12.01 30.79 9.73
CA GLY A 283 10.89 31.02 8.80
C GLY A 283 10.74 32.49 8.36
N VAL A 284 9.69 32.80 7.57
CA VAL A 284 9.42 34.17 7.06
C VAL A 284 8.44 34.97 7.92
N GLY A 285 8.02 34.43 9.07
CA GLY A 285 7.08 35.07 9.98
C GLY A 285 5.72 35.36 9.31
N ARG A 286 5.17 36.56 9.51
CA ARG A 286 3.89 37.00 8.93
C ARG A 286 4.01 37.74 7.59
N ALA A 287 5.22 37.87 7.03
CA ALA A 287 5.45 38.65 5.81
C ALA A 287 4.67 38.12 4.59
N THR A 288 4.32 36.83 4.57
CA THR A 288 3.47 36.22 3.54
C THR A 288 2.75 34.98 4.07
N ARG A 289 1.55 34.71 3.52
CA ARG A 289 0.82 33.44 3.72
C ARG A 289 1.39 32.31 2.85
N THR A 290 2.06 32.67 1.75
CA THR A 290 2.60 31.70 0.80
C THR A 290 3.80 30.99 1.41
N ILE A 291 3.67 29.67 1.56
CA ILE A 291 4.73 28.83 2.09
C ILE A 291 5.84 28.76 1.05
N SER A 292 7.03 29.25 1.41
CA SER A 292 8.18 29.27 0.51
C SER A 292 8.64 27.84 0.17
N ARG A 293 9.33 27.68 -0.95
CA ARG A 293 9.89 26.38 -1.37
C ARG A 293 10.76 25.76 -0.29
N ARG A 294 11.58 26.59 0.35
CA ARG A 294 12.46 26.21 1.44
C ARG A 294 11.67 25.69 2.65
N LEU A 295 10.65 26.44 3.07
CA LEU A 295 9.80 26.03 4.18
C LEU A 295 9.04 24.73 3.88
N ARG A 296 8.59 24.57 2.63
CA ARG A 296 7.97 23.33 2.15
C ARG A 296 8.91 22.11 2.23
N ARG A 297 10.15 22.24 1.75
CA ARG A 297 11.16 21.17 1.84
C ARG A 297 11.47 20.77 3.28
N ALA A 298 11.54 21.74 4.20
CA ALA A 298 11.73 21.43 5.62
C ALA A 298 10.53 20.71 6.24
N LEU A 299 9.30 21.09 5.88
CA LEU A 299 8.09 20.37 6.30
C LEU A 299 8.08 18.93 5.80
N GLU A 300 8.44 18.71 4.53
CA GLU A 300 8.53 17.37 3.95
C GLU A 300 9.58 16.52 4.67
N HIS A 301 10.74 17.08 5.01
CA HIS A 301 11.76 16.37 5.78
C HIS A 301 11.30 16.01 7.20
N ARG A 302 10.65 16.95 7.91
CA ARG A 302 10.21 16.74 9.30
C ARG A 302 9.05 15.76 9.40
N ASP A 303 7.99 15.99 8.61
CA ASP A 303 6.73 15.26 8.78
C ASP A 303 6.74 13.90 8.10
N ARG A 304 7.46 13.76 6.96
CA ARG A 304 7.59 12.56 6.09
C ARG A 304 6.29 11.99 5.51
N CYS A 305 5.20 12.06 6.27
CA CYS A 305 3.85 11.70 5.89
C CYS A 305 2.84 12.69 6.52
N CYS A 306 1.55 12.44 6.32
CA CYS A 306 0.47 13.17 6.97
C CYS A 306 0.59 13.03 8.49
N VAL A 307 0.60 14.15 9.22
CA VAL A 307 0.79 14.18 10.68
C VAL A 307 -0.40 13.62 11.49
N VAL A 308 -1.55 13.36 10.86
CA VAL A 308 -2.70 12.79 11.54
C VAL A 308 -2.38 11.34 11.96
N PRO A 309 -2.49 10.98 13.26
CA PRO A 309 -2.13 9.66 13.75
C PRO A 309 -2.79 8.54 12.94
N GLY A 310 -2.00 7.61 12.42
CA GLY A 310 -2.48 6.50 11.61
C GLY A 310 -2.57 6.74 10.10
N CYS A 311 -2.37 7.97 9.64
CA CYS A 311 -2.34 8.26 8.21
C CYS A 311 -0.97 7.94 7.61
N GLY A 312 -0.92 6.98 6.70
CA GLY A 312 0.29 6.68 5.93
C GLY A 312 0.58 7.67 4.79
N ALA A 313 -0.32 8.63 4.49
CA ALA A 313 -0.17 9.83 3.64
C ALA A 313 1.24 10.29 3.20
N THR A 314 1.84 9.92 2.07
CA THR A 314 3.18 10.43 1.65
C THR A 314 3.16 11.31 0.39
N ARG A 315 2.04 11.35 -0.35
CA ARG A 315 1.92 12.08 -1.62
C ARG A 315 0.73 13.03 -1.59
N GLY A 316 0.84 14.13 -2.34
CA GLY A 316 -0.23 15.12 -2.46
C GLY A 316 -0.53 15.87 -1.15
N LEU A 317 0.46 16.00 -0.26
CA LEU A 317 0.26 16.61 1.05
C LEU A 317 0.14 18.13 0.93
N HIS A 318 -0.80 18.70 1.66
CA HIS A 318 -0.97 20.14 1.84
C HIS A 318 -0.21 20.58 3.08
N ALA A 319 0.50 21.71 2.99
CA ALA A 319 1.03 22.35 4.17
C ALA A 319 -0.07 23.23 4.78
N HIS A 320 -0.33 23.01 6.07
CA HIS A 320 -1.46 23.56 6.80
C HIS A 320 -0.96 24.35 8.01
N HIS A 321 -1.47 25.57 8.18
CA HIS A 321 -1.24 26.39 9.38
C HIS A 321 -2.08 25.87 10.54
N ILE A 322 -1.44 25.51 11.66
CA ILE A 322 -2.13 25.02 12.88
C ILE A 322 -2.98 26.14 13.48
N VAL A 323 -2.37 27.27 13.79
CA VAL A 323 -3.09 28.53 13.97
C VAL A 323 -3.25 29.13 12.60
N HIS A 324 -4.49 29.27 12.12
CA HIS A 324 -4.75 29.76 10.78
C HIS A 324 -4.10 31.13 10.56
N TRP A 325 -3.63 31.39 9.35
CA TRP A 325 -2.91 32.64 9.04
C TRP A 325 -3.79 33.88 9.26
N GLU A 326 -5.08 33.78 8.91
CA GLU A 326 -6.08 34.83 9.15
C GLU A 326 -6.30 35.09 10.65
N ASP A 327 -6.12 34.08 11.49
CA ASP A 327 -6.25 34.15 12.96
C ASP A 327 -4.96 34.59 13.67
N GLY A 328 -3.98 35.10 12.92
CA GLY A 328 -2.73 35.58 13.51
C GLY A 328 -1.53 34.61 13.38
N GLY A 329 -1.74 33.39 12.86
CA GLY A 329 -0.68 32.38 12.75
C GLY A 329 0.51 32.80 11.88
N PRO A 330 1.77 32.56 12.31
CA PRO A 330 2.95 32.80 11.49
C PRO A 330 3.15 31.71 10.42
N THR A 331 3.88 32.04 9.36
CA THR A 331 4.31 31.10 8.31
C THR A 331 5.75 30.64 8.60
N ASP A 332 5.88 29.74 9.58
CA ASP A 332 7.13 29.11 10.02
C ASP A 332 6.91 27.62 10.31
N LEU A 333 7.98 26.89 10.65
CA LEU A 333 7.89 25.44 10.86
C LEU A 333 7.04 25.08 12.07
N ASP A 334 7.10 25.84 13.15
CA ASP A 334 6.39 25.49 14.38
C ASP A 334 4.87 25.63 14.27
N ASN A 335 4.39 26.47 13.34
CA ASN A 335 2.97 26.65 13.06
C ASN A 335 2.49 25.94 11.78
N LEU A 336 3.34 25.18 11.07
CA LEU A 336 2.97 24.48 9.85
C LEU A 336 3.11 22.96 10.00
N VAL A 337 2.21 22.19 9.39
CA VAL A 337 2.27 20.73 9.30
C VAL A 337 1.80 20.21 7.93
N LEU A 338 2.26 19.03 7.53
CA LEU A 338 1.77 18.34 6.34
C LEU A 338 0.56 17.45 6.64
N VAL A 339 -0.52 17.68 5.91
CA VAL A 339 -1.77 16.91 5.98
C VAL A 339 -2.21 16.46 4.59
N CYS A 340 -2.79 15.26 4.46
CA CYS A 340 -3.32 14.83 3.16
C CYS A 340 -4.60 15.62 2.79
N PRO A 341 -5.01 15.65 1.51
CA PRO A 341 -6.19 16.41 1.09
C PRO A 341 -7.47 16.05 1.84
N TYR A 342 -7.61 14.77 2.20
CA TYR A 342 -8.72 14.27 2.98
C TYR A 342 -8.72 14.85 4.41
N HIS A 343 -7.63 14.72 5.16
CA HIS A 343 -7.54 15.26 6.54
C HIS A 343 -7.54 16.78 6.58
N HIS A 344 -6.98 17.42 5.56
CA HIS A 344 -7.04 18.88 5.44
C HIS A 344 -8.50 19.34 5.38
N ARG A 345 -9.33 18.70 4.54
CA ARG A 345 -10.77 18.99 4.48
C ARG A 345 -11.50 18.60 5.76
N LEU A 346 -11.15 17.46 6.37
CA LEU A 346 -11.78 16.98 7.60
C LEU A 346 -11.56 17.94 8.76
N HIS A 347 -10.36 18.55 8.85
CA HIS A 347 -10.05 19.60 9.81
C HIS A 347 -10.92 20.84 9.62
N HIS A 348 -10.97 21.36 8.39
CA HIS A 348 -11.80 22.54 8.07
C HIS A 348 -13.31 22.31 8.23
N ARG A 349 -13.76 21.05 8.18
CA ARG A 349 -15.16 20.66 8.44
C ARG A 349 -15.46 20.40 9.91
N GLY A 350 -14.49 20.54 10.81
CA GLY A 350 -14.64 20.26 12.24
C GLY A 350 -14.77 18.77 12.58
N GLY A 351 -14.43 17.87 11.65
CA GLY A 351 -14.42 16.41 11.92
C GLY A 351 -13.24 15.97 12.76
N ILE A 352 -12.12 16.70 12.67
CA ILE A 352 -10.95 16.61 13.53
C ILE A 352 -10.44 18.01 13.87
N THR A 353 -9.68 18.14 14.96
CA THR A 353 -9.03 19.39 15.37
C THR A 353 -7.54 19.15 15.54
N ILE A 354 -6.71 19.99 14.95
CA ILE A 354 -5.25 19.92 15.00
C ILE A 354 -4.74 21.12 15.81
N THR A 355 -4.06 20.86 16.92
CA THR A 355 -3.63 21.90 17.89
C THR A 355 -2.25 21.60 18.47
N GLY A 356 -1.69 22.59 19.17
CA GLY A 356 -0.36 22.52 19.77
C GLY A 356 0.75 22.95 18.80
N PRO A 357 2.00 23.05 19.27
CA PRO A 357 3.12 23.33 18.38
C PRO A 357 3.40 22.11 17.49
N ALA A 358 3.96 22.32 16.30
CA ALA A 358 4.15 21.24 15.32
C ALA A 358 4.99 20.05 15.86
N HIS A 359 5.92 20.30 16.78
CA HIS A 359 6.73 19.27 17.44
C HIS A 359 6.02 18.51 18.58
N GLN A 360 4.83 18.96 19.00
CA GLN A 360 4.01 18.33 20.04
C GLN A 360 2.52 18.33 19.65
N LEU A 361 2.24 17.90 18.42
CA LEU A 361 0.91 17.99 17.83
C LEU A 361 -0.13 17.15 18.60
N ILE A 362 -1.30 17.74 18.82
CA ILE A 362 -2.48 17.09 19.38
C ILE A 362 -3.56 17.09 18.30
N VAL A 363 -3.99 15.89 17.91
CA VAL A 363 -5.13 15.71 17.01
C VAL A 363 -6.29 15.09 17.78
N THR A 364 -7.46 15.72 17.76
CA THR A 364 -8.69 15.20 18.38
C THR A 364 -9.78 14.97 17.33
N ASP A 365 -10.73 14.10 17.63
CA ASP A 365 -11.98 13.99 16.86
C ASP A 365 -12.95 15.13 17.19
N LYS A 366 -14.11 15.14 16.52
CA LYS A 366 -15.21 16.10 16.75
C LYS A 366 -15.75 16.14 18.18
N THR A 367 -15.47 15.14 19.00
CA THR A 367 -15.90 15.05 20.41
C THR A 367 -14.82 15.53 21.39
N GLY A 368 -13.65 15.95 20.88
CA GLY A 368 -12.51 16.36 21.69
C GLY A 368 -11.65 15.20 22.19
N LYS A 369 -11.94 13.95 21.78
CA LYS A 369 -11.15 12.80 22.16
C LYS A 369 -9.87 12.74 21.31
N ARG A 370 -8.73 12.58 21.97
CA ARG A 370 -7.43 12.50 21.29
C ARG A 370 -7.34 11.25 20.40
N LEU A 371 -6.97 11.46 19.14
CA LEU A 371 -6.61 10.38 18.22
C LEU A 371 -5.23 9.86 18.60
N LEU A 372 -5.12 8.55 18.79
CA LEU A 372 -3.87 7.87 19.13
C LEU A 372 -3.54 6.90 18.01
N GLY A 373 -2.25 6.88 17.61
CA GLY A 373 -1.75 5.86 16.68
C GLY A 373 -1.60 4.47 17.32
N GLY A 374 -1.63 4.40 18.66
CA GLY A 374 -1.45 3.18 19.43
C GLY A 374 -2.64 2.20 19.34
N SER A 375 -2.35 0.92 19.59
CA SER A 375 -3.37 -0.12 19.67
C SER A 375 -4.28 0.11 20.88
N LEU A 376 -5.60 0.11 20.66
CA LEU A 376 -6.61 0.12 21.74
C LEU A 376 -6.89 -1.29 22.27
N ALA A 377 -5.97 -2.24 22.07
CA ALA A 377 -6.14 -3.62 22.49
C ALA A 377 -6.47 -3.70 23.99
N ARG A 378 -7.56 -4.41 24.29
CA ARG A 378 -7.99 -4.74 25.65
C ARG A 378 -7.90 -6.26 25.80
N PRO A 379 -7.70 -6.77 27.03
CA PRO A 379 -7.86 -8.20 27.29
C PRO A 379 -9.22 -8.68 26.75
N PRO A 380 -9.28 -9.84 26.05
CA PRO A 380 -10.54 -10.41 25.61
C PRO A 380 -11.47 -10.60 26.81
N THR A 381 -12.71 -10.13 26.67
CA THR A 381 -13.76 -10.27 27.71
C THR A 381 -14.79 -11.33 27.36
N THR A 382 -14.78 -11.82 26.12
CA THR A 382 -15.65 -12.87 25.60
C THR A 382 -14.90 -14.18 25.51
N ALA A 383 -15.61 -15.29 25.67
CA ALA A 383 -15.06 -16.62 25.38
C ALA A 383 -14.70 -16.74 23.87
N PRO A 384 -13.81 -17.67 23.50
CA PRO A 384 -13.60 -18.05 22.11
C PRO A 384 -14.92 -18.48 21.45
N PRO A 385 -15.04 -18.38 20.11
CA PRO A 385 -16.24 -18.85 19.41
C PRO A 385 -16.53 -20.32 19.71
N ASP A 386 -17.78 -20.62 20.06
CA ASP A 386 -18.27 -21.98 20.24
C ASP A 386 -18.76 -22.51 18.90
N VAL A 387 -17.84 -23.09 18.12
CA VAL A 387 -18.07 -23.62 16.77
C VAL A 387 -17.50 -25.03 16.65
N PRO A 388 -18.09 -25.90 15.82
CA PRO A 388 -17.60 -27.26 15.64
C PRO A 388 -16.19 -27.27 15.01
N PRO A 389 -15.40 -28.34 15.22
CA PRO A 389 -14.12 -28.51 14.55
C PRO A 389 -14.27 -28.46 13.02
N CYS A 390 -13.34 -27.76 12.37
CA CYS A 390 -13.32 -27.65 10.91
C CYS A 390 -12.74 -28.93 10.29
N ALA A 391 -13.57 -29.69 9.58
CA ALA A 391 -13.13 -30.89 8.86
C ALA A 391 -12.07 -30.60 7.78
N GLY A 392 -12.06 -29.37 7.24
CA GLY A 392 -11.16 -28.96 6.18
C GLY A 392 -11.46 -29.62 4.83
N PRO A 393 -10.67 -29.32 3.79
CA PRO A 393 -10.81 -29.94 2.48
C PRO A 393 -10.38 -31.41 2.52
N THR A 394 -11.01 -32.26 1.71
CA THR A 394 -10.71 -33.71 1.69
C THR A 394 -9.32 -34.04 1.16
N GLY A 395 -8.70 -33.11 0.43
CA GLY A 395 -7.40 -33.30 -0.22
C GLY A 395 -7.44 -34.23 -1.44
N GLU A 396 -8.60 -34.81 -1.75
CA GLU A 396 -8.78 -35.68 -2.92
C GLU A 396 -8.60 -34.90 -4.22
N ARG A 397 -8.14 -35.60 -5.26
CA ARG A 397 -8.00 -35.01 -6.59
C ARG A 397 -9.40 -34.75 -7.17
N ALA A 398 -9.64 -33.53 -7.64
CA ALA A 398 -10.88 -33.20 -8.33
C ALA A 398 -10.87 -33.75 -9.76
N ASP A 399 -11.91 -34.52 -10.10
CA ASP A 399 -12.17 -34.97 -11.48
C ASP A 399 -13.03 -33.93 -12.22
N TRP A 400 -12.35 -32.98 -12.83
CA TRP A 400 -12.97 -31.85 -13.56
C TRP A 400 -13.86 -32.28 -14.73
N TRP A 401 -13.72 -33.51 -15.21
CA TRP A 401 -14.60 -34.06 -16.24
C TRP A 401 -16.06 -34.20 -15.76
N TRP A 402 -16.27 -34.51 -14.48
CA TRP A 402 -17.60 -34.69 -13.89
C TRP A 402 -18.08 -33.46 -13.12
N TYR A 403 -17.24 -32.43 -13.01
CA TYR A 403 -17.62 -31.18 -12.38
C TYR A 403 -18.51 -30.37 -13.31
N GLN A 404 -19.71 -30.01 -12.84
CA GLN A 404 -20.60 -29.10 -13.54
C GLN A 404 -20.30 -27.66 -13.12
N PRO A 405 -19.76 -26.80 -14.00
CA PRO A 405 -19.52 -25.41 -13.66
C PRO A 405 -20.84 -24.67 -13.43
N PHE A 406 -20.83 -23.71 -12.48
CA PHE A 406 -21.97 -22.82 -12.27
C PHE A 406 -22.40 -22.16 -13.59
N GLN A 407 -23.71 -22.18 -13.85
CA GLN A 407 -24.33 -21.53 -14.99
C GLN A 407 -25.17 -20.35 -14.48
N PRO A 408 -24.86 -19.10 -14.83
CA PRO A 408 -25.66 -17.95 -14.41
C PRO A 408 -27.08 -18.06 -14.95
N GLN A 409 -28.08 -17.80 -14.11
CA GLN A 409 -29.46 -17.72 -14.58
C GLN A 409 -29.61 -16.48 -15.49
N PRO A 410 -30.34 -16.58 -16.62
CA PRO A 410 -30.61 -15.42 -17.46
C PRO A 410 -31.39 -14.38 -16.62
N PRO A 411 -31.14 -13.08 -16.82
CA PRO A 411 -31.86 -12.03 -16.10
C PRO A 411 -33.37 -12.21 -16.31
N PRO A 412 -34.20 -11.96 -15.28
CA PRO A 412 -35.65 -12.06 -15.43
C PRO A 412 -36.10 -11.20 -16.60
N LYS A 413 -36.91 -11.77 -17.51
CA LYS A 413 -37.49 -11.02 -18.61
C LYS A 413 -38.31 -9.89 -18.00
N VAL A 414 -37.88 -8.65 -18.23
CA VAL A 414 -38.66 -7.46 -17.87
C VAL A 414 -39.98 -7.57 -18.63
N ALA A 415 -41.08 -7.69 -17.88
CA ALA A 415 -42.44 -7.82 -18.40
C ALA A 415 -43.01 -6.47 -18.85
#